data_AF-A0A2V8V7R6-F1
#
_entry.id   AF-A0A2V8V7R6-F1
#
_cell.length_a   1.000
_cell.length_b   1.000
_cell.length_c   1.000
_cell.angle_alpha   90.00
_cell.angle_beta   90.00
_cell.angle_gamma   90.00
#
_symmetry.space_group_name_H-M   'P 1'
#
loop_
_entity.id
_entity.type
_entity.pdbx_description
1 polymer ?
#
loop_
_entity_poly.entity_id
_entity_poly.type
_entity_poly.pdbx_seq_one_letter_code
_entity_poly.pdbx_strand_id
1 'polypeptide(L)'
;MQAAVSAPIQKGADSGAALQLKKLTAPFILRRLKTDISVIQDLPAKMEMKVFCNLTPEQASLYKSVVEETTRALEAAEGIRRKGVILAALTKLKQVCNHPAQFLGDQSPLPGRSGKLSRLTEMVEELLAEGDSALIFSQFVDMGERLQRHLSATFGEEVFFLHGGVPAAKRDQMVERFQNGGNGIPRLFVLSLKAGGTGLNLTAANHVFHFDRWWNPAVENQATDRAFRIGQKRNVQIHKFVCVGTLEERIDEMIERKKAVADHVIGAGEAWLTELSTAEIKQLFALRQEAVS
;
A
#
# COMPACT_ATOMS: atom_id res chain seq x y z
N MET A 1 -4.84 -14.42 42.67
CA MET A 1 -4.04 -13.26 42.19
C MET A 1 -4.17 -13.04 40.67
N GLN A 2 -5.35 -13.30 40.08
CA GLN A 2 -5.62 -13.15 38.64
C GLN A 2 -6.77 -12.16 38.34
N ALA A 3 -7.45 -11.65 39.36
CA ALA A 3 -8.63 -10.81 39.22
C ALA A 3 -8.38 -9.30 39.43
N ALA A 4 -7.16 -8.88 39.74
CA ALA A 4 -6.86 -7.49 40.13
C ALA A 4 -6.31 -6.59 38.99
N VAL A 5 -6.03 -7.14 37.81
CA VAL A 5 -5.38 -6.38 36.71
C VAL A 5 -6.26 -6.24 35.45
N SER A 6 -7.38 -6.97 35.34
CA SER A 6 -8.19 -6.92 34.11
C SER A 6 -9.18 -5.75 34.05
N ALA A 7 -9.54 -5.15 35.18
CA ALA A 7 -10.55 -4.09 35.25
C ALA A 7 -10.09 -2.66 34.86
N PRO A 8 -8.83 -2.21 35.07
CA PRO A 8 -8.47 -0.81 34.78
C PRO A 8 -8.18 -0.51 33.31
N ILE A 9 -7.87 -1.51 32.48
CA ILE A 9 -7.40 -1.27 31.10
C ILE A 9 -8.55 -0.97 30.12
N GLN A 10 -9.80 -1.32 30.46
CA GLN A 10 -10.98 -1.08 29.61
C GLN A 10 -11.62 0.31 29.78
N LYS A 11 -11.21 1.10 30.79
CA LYS A 11 -11.63 2.50 30.95
C LYS A 11 -10.37 3.36 30.92
N GLY A 12 -10.19 4.08 29.80
CA GLY A 12 -8.96 4.78 29.46
C GLY A 12 -8.32 5.58 30.62
N ALA A 13 -6.98 5.61 30.57
CA ALA A 13 -6.06 6.47 31.32
C ALA A 13 -5.54 5.95 32.68
N ASP A 14 -4.98 4.73 32.73
CA ASP A 14 -3.98 4.41 33.76
C ASP A 14 -2.60 4.10 33.15
N SER A 15 -1.79 5.14 33.02
CA SER A 15 -0.41 5.06 32.54
C SER A 15 0.48 4.17 33.42
N GLY A 16 0.12 3.97 34.69
CA GLY A 16 0.83 3.12 35.64
C GLY A 16 0.70 1.63 35.32
N ALA A 17 -0.52 1.18 35.01
CA ALA A 17 -0.81 -0.22 34.67
C ALA A 17 -0.09 -0.67 33.39
N ALA A 18 -0.05 0.20 32.36
CA ALA A 18 0.67 -0.08 31.12
C ALA A 18 2.19 -0.16 31.33
N LEU A 19 2.76 0.69 32.20
CA LEU A 19 4.18 0.67 32.53
C LEU A 19 4.57 -0.60 33.30
N GLN A 20 3.69 -1.04 34.20
CA GLN A 20 3.89 -2.22 35.02
C GLN A 20 3.81 -3.50 34.17
N LEU A 21 2.86 -3.55 33.23
CA LEU A 21 2.78 -4.62 32.23
C LEU A 21 4.03 -4.64 31.35
N LYS A 22 4.48 -3.48 30.84
CA LYS A 22 5.70 -3.35 30.03
C LYS A 22 6.94 -3.86 30.77
N LYS A 23 7.09 -3.59 32.06
CA LYS A 23 8.19 -4.10 32.89
C LYS A 23 8.15 -5.62 33.07
N LEU A 24 6.97 -6.18 33.30
CA LEU A 24 6.80 -7.64 33.48
C LEU A 24 7.02 -8.42 32.18
N THR A 25 6.66 -7.85 31.03
CA THR A 25 6.80 -8.51 29.73
C THR A 25 8.13 -8.22 29.04
N ALA A 26 8.83 -7.14 29.39
CA ALA A 26 10.11 -6.74 28.78
C ALA A 26 11.17 -7.86 28.68
N PRO A 27 11.45 -8.67 29.72
CA PRO A 27 12.46 -9.73 29.62
C PRO A 27 12.06 -10.91 28.72
N PHE A 28 10.79 -11.02 28.34
CA PHE A 28 10.27 -12.10 27.49
C PHE A 28 9.93 -11.63 26.06
N ILE A 29 9.97 -10.32 25.79
CA ILE A 29 9.70 -9.74 24.46
C ILE A 29 11.02 -9.21 23.90
N LEU A 30 11.66 -9.99 23.04
CA LEU A 30 12.77 -9.50 22.23
C LEU A 30 12.21 -8.69 21.05
N ARG A 31 12.09 -7.37 21.23
CA ARG A 31 11.75 -6.44 20.16
C ARG A 31 13.02 -5.72 19.71
N ARG A 32 13.59 -6.15 18.57
CA ARG A 32 14.64 -5.39 17.88
C ARG A 32 13.99 -4.53 16.81
N LEU A 33 14.29 -3.24 16.81
CA LEU A 33 13.88 -2.35 15.72
C LEU A 33 15.00 -2.36 14.68
N LYS A 34 14.67 -2.26 13.39
CA LYS A 34 15.70 -2.07 12.35
C LYS A 34 16.50 -0.77 12.52
N THR A 35 16.03 0.13 13.38
CA THR A 35 16.71 1.34 13.83
C THR A 35 17.65 1.11 15.03
N ASP A 36 17.87 -0.12 15.48
CA ASP A 36 18.86 -0.43 16.52
C ASP A 36 20.28 -0.23 15.96
N ILE A 37 21.03 0.65 16.63
CA ILE A 37 22.34 1.21 16.19
C ILE A 37 23.39 0.12 15.88
N SER A 38 23.26 -1.09 16.44
CA SER A 38 24.16 -2.22 16.17
C SER A 38 23.90 -2.95 14.84
N VAL A 39 22.80 -2.69 14.14
CA VAL A 39 22.43 -3.30 12.84
C VAL A 39 22.53 -2.29 11.68
N ILE A 40 22.52 -0.99 11.97
CA ILE A 40 22.43 0.10 10.98
C ILE A 40 23.74 0.34 10.20
N GLN A 41 24.91 -0.05 10.71
CA GLN A 41 26.19 0.33 10.11
C GLN A 41 26.38 -0.15 8.65
N ASP A 42 25.60 -1.14 8.20
CA ASP A 42 25.71 -1.76 6.87
C ASP A 42 24.52 -1.48 5.91
N LEU A 43 23.52 -0.69 6.31
CA LEU A 43 22.34 -0.43 5.46
C LEU A 43 22.39 0.98 4.85
N PRO A 44 22.16 1.12 3.52
CA PRO A 44 22.14 2.42 2.86
C PRO A 44 20.93 3.26 3.28
N ALA A 45 20.86 4.52 2.82
CA ALA A 45 19.77 5.41 3.19
C ALA A 45 18.44 4.94 2.59
N LYS A 46 17.36 5.08 3.38
CA LYS A 46 15.98 4.84 2.96
C LYS A 46 15.25 6.19 2.83
N MET A 47 14.73 6.49 1.65
CA MET A 47 13.98 7.72 1.37
C MET A 47 12.53 7.38 1.04
N GLU A 48 11.60 7.87 1.86
CA GLU A 48 10.16 7.70 1.64
C GLU A 48 9.54 9.00 1.14
N MET A 49 8.86 8.95 0.00
CA MET A 49 8.19 10.10 -0.59
C MET A 49 6.76 9.76 -1.05
N LYS A 50 5.87 10.74 -0.93
CA LYS A 50 4.52 10.67 -1.47
C LYS A 50 4.53 11.19 -2.90
N VAL A 51 3.93 10.44 -3.81
CA VAL A 51 3.77 10.83 -5.22
C VAL A 51 2.30 11.12 -5.45
N PHE A 52 1.98 12.40 -5.56
CA PHE A 52 0.63 12.86 -5.79
C PHE A 52 0.26 12.71 -7.28
N CYS A 53 -0.88 12.09 -7.54
CA CYS A 53 -1.40 11.86 -8.87
C CYS A 53 -2.79 12.50 -8.98
N ASN A 54 -3.08 13.16 -10.10
CA ASN A 54 -4.43 13.65 -10.36
C ASN A 54 -5.27 12.55 -11.02
N LEU A 55 -6.58 12.57 -10.81
CA LEU A 55 -7.50 11.72 -11.56
C LEU A 55 -7.67 12.26 -12.98
N THR A 56 -7.81 11.35 -13.94
CA THR A 56 -8.32 11.72 -15.27
C THR A 56 -9.80 12.12 -15.20
N PRO A 57 -10.34 12.83 -16.21
CA PRO A 57 -11.77 13.13 -16.28
C PRO A 57 -12.66 11.87 -16.19
N GLU A 58 -12.23 10.77 -16.81
CA GLU A 58 -12.92 9.48 -16.72
C GLU A 58 -12.92 8.94 -15.29
N GLN A 59 -11.75 8.91 -14.63
CA GLN A 59 -11.65 8.48 -13.24
C GLN A 59 -12.52 9.33 -12.32
N ALA A 60 -12.51 10.66 -12.50
CA ALA A 60 -13.30 11.57 -11.69
C ALA A 60 -14.81 11.34 -11.87
N SER A 61 -15.26 11.05 -13.09
CA SER A 61 -16.65 10.70 -13.38
C SER A 61 -17.05 9.40 -12.68
N LEU A 62 -16.28 8.33 -12.87
CA LEU A 62 -16.52 7.03 -12.23
C LEU A 62 -16.49 7.13 -10.70
N TYR A 63 -15.54 7.89 -10.17
CA TYR A 63 -15.39 8.11 -8.74
C TYR A 63 -16.65 8.76 -8.16
N LYS A 64 -17.14 9.86 -8.77
CA LYS A 64 -18.38 10.53 -8.34
C LYS A 64 -19.58 9.57 -8.37
N SER A 65 -19.73 8.77 -9.43
CA SER A 65 -20.81 7.78 -9.52
C SER A 65 -20.77 6.76 -8.38
N VAL A 66 -19.58 6.26 -8.01
CA VAL A 66 -19.44 5.34 -6.87
C VAL A 66 -19.82 6.02 -5.55
N VAL A 67 -19.42 7.29 -5.34
CA VAL A 67 -19.76 8.05 -4.13
C VAL A 67 -21.27 8.25 -4.01
N GLU A 68 -21.94 8.61 -5.10
CA GLU A 68 -23.39 8.81 -5.14
C GLU A 68 -24.17 7.51 -4.89
N GLU A 69 -23.77 6.43 -5.56
CA GLU A 69 -24.35 5.09 -5.36
C GLU A 69 -24.21 4.65 -3.89
N THR A 70 -23.01 4.82 -3.33
CA THR A 70 -22.70 4.47 -1.94
C THR A 70 -23.51 5.32 -0.96
N THR A 71 -23.65 6.61 -1.22
CA THR A 71 -24.42 7.53 -0.39
C THR A 71 -25.88 7.08 -0.28
N ARG A 72 -26.51 6.75 -1.42
CA ARG A 72 -27.88 6.21 -1.44
C ARG A 72 -27.98 4.87 -0.70
N ALA A 73 -27.01 3.98 -0.90
CA ALA A 73 -27.00 2.68 -0.23
C ALA A 73 -26.85 2.78 1.31
N LEU A 74 -26.10 3.78 1.79
CA LEU A 74 -25.90 4.00 3.23
C LEU A 74 -27.14 4.53 3.96
N GLU A 75 -28.06 5.20 3.26
CA GLU A 75 -29.30 5.73 3.87
C GLU A 75 -30.26 4.61 4.31
N ALA A 76 -30.19 3.44 3.66
CA ALA A 76 -31.03 2.29 3.95
C ALA A 76 -30.29 1.14 4.66
N ALA A 77 -29.01 1.31 4.98
CA ALA A 77 -28.16 0.24 5.49
C ALA A 77 -27.78 0.44 6.97
N GLU A 78 -28.04 -0.58 7.78
CA GLU A 78 -27.67 -0.64 9.20
C GLU A 78 -26.83 -1.87 9.53
N GLY A 79 -26.19 -1.87 10.70
CA GLY A 79 -25.43 -2.99 11.24
C GLY A 79 -24.39 -3.56 10.25
N ILE A 80 -24.39 -4.88 10.08
CA ILE A 80 -23.49 -5.60 9.17
C ILE A 80 -23.64 -5.15 7.71
N ARG A 81 -24.86 -4.84 7.26
CA ARG A 81 -25.12 -4.39 5.89
C ARG A 81 -24.39 -3.09 5.61
N ARG A 82 -24.43 -2.15 6.56
CA ARG A 82 -23.70 -0.88 6.48
C ARG A 82 -22.20 -1.09 6.32
N LYS A 83 -21.61 -1.97 7.13
CA LYS A 83 -20.17 -2.30 7.04
C LYS A 83 -19.82 -2.88 5.66
N GLY A 84 -20.66 -3.76 5.14
CA GLY A 84 -20.52 -4.32 3.79
C GLY A 84 -20.55 -3.25 2.69
N VAL A 85 -21.48 -2.30 2.75
CA VAL A 85 -21.56 -1.17 1.80
C VAL A 85 -20.29 -0.33 1.83
N ILE A 86 -19.79 0.00 3.02
CA ILE A 86 -18.55 0.79 3.17
C ILE A 86 -17.35 0.05 2.59
N LEU A 87 -17.17 -1.24 2.92
CA LEU A 87 -16.05 -2.03 2.42
C LEU A 87 -16.09 -2.21 0.89
N ALA A 88 -17.29 -2.40 0.33
CA ALA A 88 -17.49 -2.47 -1.12
C ALA A 88 -17.14 -1.14 -1.78
N ALA A 89 -17.58 -0.01 -1.21
CA ALA A 89 -17.26 1.32 -1.71
C ALA A 89 -15.77 1.63 -1.65
N LEU A 90 -15.11 1.33 -0.51
CA LEU A 90 -13.65 1.46 -0.38
C LEU A 90 -12.92 0.69 -1.49
N THR A 91 -13.32 -0.56 -1.73
CA THR A 91 -12.75 -1.40 -2.79
C THR A 91 -12.94 -0.75 -4.16
N LYS A 92 -14.18 -0.37 -4.50
CA LYS A 92 -14.53 0.28 -5.79
C LYS A 92 -13.73 1.57 -5.99
N LEU A 93 -13.69 2.45 -5.00
CA LEU A 93 -13.00 3.74 -5.10
C LEU A 93 -11.48 3.56 -5.27
N LYS A 94 -10.87 2.60 -4.57
CA LYS A 94 -9.45 2.26 -4.79
C LYS A 94 -9.20 1.77 -6.22
N GLN A 95 -10.07 0.92 -6.76
CA GLN A 95 -9.96 0.45 -8.14
C GLN A 95 -10.08 1.61 -9.14
N VAL A 96 -11.00 2.56 -8.91
CA VAL A 96 -11.11 3.77 -9.75
C VAL A 96 -9.82 4.61 -9.68
N CYS A 97 -9.26 4.85 -8.50
CA CYS A 97 -8.00 5.57 -8.34
C CYS A 97 -6.83 4.87 -9.06
N ASN A 98 -6.82 3.54 -9.05
CA ASN A 98 -5.82 2.74 -9.75
C ASN A 98 -5.97 2.79 -11.26
N HIS A 99 -7.13 2.39 -11.79
CA HIS A 99 -7.39 2.38 -13.22
C HIS A 99 -8.88 2.16 -13.55
N PRO A 100 -9.49 2.92 -14.48
CA PRO A 100 -10.86 2.67 -14.95
C PRO A 100 -11.13 1.24 -15.39
N ALA A 101 -10.28 0.68 -16.26
CA ALA A 101 -10.39 -0.72 -16.72
C ALA A 101 -10.36 -1.76 -15.58
N GLN A 102 -9.67 -1.49 -14.46
CA GLN A 102 -9.72 -2.35 -13.28
C GLN A 102 -11.10 -2.30 -12.62
N PHE A 103 -11.64 -1.10 -12.44
CA PHE A 103 -12.96 -0.89 -11.85
C PHE A 103 -14.09 -1.47 -12.74
N LEU A 104 -14.01 -1.24 -14.05
CA LEU A 104 -14.97 -1.72 -15.04
C LEU A 104 -14.87 -3.23 -15.27
N GLY A 105 -13.73 -3.84 -14.94
CA GLY A 105 -13.49 -5.27 -15.13
C GLY A 105 -13.36 -5.68 -16.60
N ASP A 106 -12.97 -4.76 -17.47
CA ASP A 106 -12.85 -4.98 -18.92
C ASP A 106 -11.38 -5.03 -19.39
N GLN A 107 -11.16 -5.29 -20.68
CA GLN A 107 -9.83 -5.30 -21.30
C GLN A 107 -9.57 -4.04 -22.14
N SER A 108 -10.21 -2.93 -21.77
CA SER A 108 -10.02 -1.67 -22.46
C SER A 108 -8.55 -1.19 -22.35
N PRO A 109 -8.04 -0.41 -23.32
CA PRO A 109 -6.65 0.08 -23.31
C PRO A 109 -6.32 0.82 -22.02
N LEU A 110 -5.09 0.64 -21.53
CA LEU A 110 -4.62 1.25 -20.29
C LEU A 110 -4.03 2.67 -20.45
N PRO A 111 -3.21 2.96 -21.49
CA PRO A 111 -2.55 4.26 -21.60
C PRO A 111 -3.51 5.46 -21.56
N GLY A 112 -3.12 6.52 -20.86
CA GLY A 112 -3.84 7.81 -20.84
C GLY A 112 -5.11 7.86 -19.99
N ARG A 113 -5.49 6.77 -19.30
CA ARG A 113 -6.76 6.68 -18.56
C ARG A 113 -6.62 6.68 -17.04
N SER A 114 -5.39 6.58 -16.53
CA SER A 114 -5.10 6.65 -15.10
C SER A 114 -3.91 7.56 -14.81
N GLY A 115 -4.10 8.55 -13.94
CA GLY A 115 -3.00 9.43 -13.53
C GLY A 115 -1.88 8.69 -12.80
N LYS A 116 -2.21 7.68 -11.99
CA LYS A 116 -1.22 6.81 -11.36
C LYS A 116 -0.44 6.00 -12.40
N LEU A 117 -1.12 5.44 -13.42
CA LEU A 117 -0.42 4.68 -14.44
C LEU A 117 0.53 5.56 -15.26
N SER A 118 0.08 6.76 -15.65
CA SER A 118 0.92 7.74 -16.34
C SER A 118 2.15 8.09 -15.50
N ARG A 119 1.95 8.45 -14.23
CA ARG A 119 3.05 8.82 -13.34
C ARG A 119 4.02 7.67 -13.06
N LEU A 120 3.51 6.45 -12.91
CA LEU A 120 4.36 5.27 -12.78
C LEU A 120 5.20 5.06 -14.04
N THR A 121 4.58 5.20 -15.21
CA THR A 121 5.26 4.99 -16.50
C THR A 121 6.41 6.00 -16.67
N GLU A 122 6.16 7.29 -16.40
CA GLU A 122 7.19 8.34 -16.42
C GLU A 122 8.36 8.03 -15.48
N MET A 123 8.08 7.70 -14.22
CA MET A 123 9.12 7.42 -13.23
C MET A 123 9.90 6.13 -13.54
N VAL A 124 9.24 5.15 -14.14
CA VAL A 124 9.89 3.91 -14.60
C VAL A 124 10.77 4.18 -15.80
N GLU A 125 10.38 5.04 -16.74
CA GLU A 125 11.23 5.45 -17.86
C GLU A 125 12.53 6.09 -17.36
N GLU A 126 12.42 7.04 -16.42
CA GLU A 126 13.58 7.72 -15.81
C GLU A 126 14.54 6.73 -15.12
N LEU A 127 14.03 5.87 -14.23
CA LEU A 127 14.89 4.91 -13.52
C LEU A 127 15.46 3.86 -14.49
N LEU A 128 14.73 3.50 -15.55
CA LEU A 128 15.24 2.59 -16.54
C LEU A 128 16.42 3.21 -17.31
N ALA A 129 16.37 4.49 -17.63
CA ALA A 129 17.48 5.22 -18.24
C ALA A 129 18.73 5.28 -17.35
N GLU A 130 18.56 5.30 -16.02
CA GLU A 130 19.65 5.37 -15.03
C GLU A 130 20.31 4.02 -14.69
N GLY A 131 19.82 2.89 -15.23
CA GLY A 131 20.33 1.56 -14.88
C GLY A 131 19.72 0.97 -13.61
N ASP A 132 18.64 1.56 -13.08
CA ASP A 132 17.96 1.15 -11.85
C ASP A 132 16.91 0.04 -12.02
N SER A 133 16.50 -0.54 -10.90
CA SER A 133 15.51 -1.61 -10.86
C SER A 133 14.44 -1.32 -9.82
N ALA A 134 13.21 -1.75 -10.11
CA ALA A 134 12.04 -1.36 -9.35
C ALA A 134 11.16 -2.56 -8.92
N LEU A 135 10.68 -2.50 -7.68
CA LEU A 135 9.55 -3.30 -7.22
C LEU A 135 8.28 -2.46 -7.30
N ILE A 136 7.22 -3.00 -7.90
CA ILE A 136 5.92 -2.34 -7.98
C ILE A 136 4.89 -3.17 -7.23
N PHE A 137 4.35 -2.63 -6.14
CA PHE A 137 3.39 -3.29 -5.28
C PHE A 137 1.95 -2.82 -5.56
N SER A 138 1.04 -3.80 -5.68
CA SER A 138 -0.41 -3.56 -5.70
C SER A 138 -1.13 -4.59 -4.82
N GLN A 139 -2.20 -4.18 -4.14
CA GLN A 139 -3.06 -5.09 -3.36
C GLN A 139 -3.98 -5.93 -4.24
N PHE A 140 -4.14 -5.56 -5.51
CA PHE A 140 -5.02 -6.22 -6.45
C PHE A 140 -4.23 -7.02 -7.48
N VAL A 141 -4.50 -8.33 -7.54
CA VAL A 141 -3.84 -9.21 -8.52
C VAL A 141 -4.16 -8.76 -9.95
N ASP A 142 -5.42 -8.45 -10.26
CA ASP A 142 -5.84 -7.93 -11.57
C ASP A 142 -5.06 -6.67 -11.99
N MET A 143 -4.82 -5.74 -11.06
CA MET A 143 -4.01 -4.56 -11.37
C MET A 143 -2.54 -4.94 -11.58
N GLY A 144 -2.01 -5.89 -10.81
CA GLY A 144 -0.66 -6.43 -11.03
C GLY A 144 -0.48 -7.04 -12.43
N GLU A 145 -1.44 -7.81 -12.91
CA GLU A 145 -1.45 -8.38 -14.27
C GLU A 145 -1.52 -7.29 -15.35
N ARG A 146 -2.31 -6.24 -15.12
CA ARG A 146 -2.40 -5.07 -16.01
C ARG A 146 -1.07 -4.30 -16.06
N LEU A 147 -0.47 -4.05 -14.90
CA LEU A 147 0.83 -3.38 -14.80
C LEU A 147 1.92 -4.19 -15.51
N GLN A 148 1.97 -5.50 -15.30
CA GLN A 148 2.94 -6.38 -15.96
C GLN A 148 2.84 -6.25 -17.49
N ARG A 149 1.62 -6.39 -18.05
CA ARG A 149 1.38 -6.27 -19.49
C ARG A 149 1.73 -4.89 -20.03
N HIS A 150 1.28 -3.83 -19.34
CA HIS A 150 1.52 -2.44 -19.73
C HIS A 150 3.00 -2.12 -19.77
N LEU A 151 3.72 -2.40 -18.68
CA LEU A 151 5.14 -2.06 -18.55
C LEU A 151 5.99 -2.87 -19.54
N SER A 152 5.68 -4.16 -19.72
CA SER A 152 6.39 -4.99 -20.70
C SER A 152 6.20 -4.51 -22.15
N ALA A 153 4.97 -4.16 -22.52
CA ALA A 153 4.68 -3.60 -23.85
C ALA A 153 5.30 -2.21 -24.06
N THR A 154 5.30 -1.36 -23.02
CA THR A 154 5.80 0.02 -23.11
C THR A 154 7.33 0.06 -23.24
N PHE A 155 8.05 -0.75 -22.46
CA PHE A 155 9.51 -0.71 -22.41
C PHE A 155 10.20 -1.79 -23.25
N GLY A 156 9.44 -2.73 -23.83
CA GLY A 156 10.00 -3.81 -24.64
C GLY A 156 10.84 -4.81 -23.84
N GLU A 157 10.69 -4.85 -22.52
CA GLU A 157 11.42 -5.73 -21.60
C GLU A 157 10.47 -6.72 -20.91
N GLU A 158 10.96 -7.90 -20.53
CA GLU A 158 10.20 -8.82 -19.68
C GLU A 158 9.99 -8.19 -18.30
N VAL A 159 8.76 -8.27 -17.77
CA VAL A 159 8.39 -7.80 -16.43
C VAL A 159 7.91 -8.99 -15.62
N PHE A 160 8.50 -9.21 -14.45
CA PHE A 160 8.06 -10.28 -13.56
C PHE A 160 6.80 -9.88 -12.81
N PHE A 161 5.94 -10.86 -12.54
CA PHE A 161 4.79 -10.69 -11.65
C PHE A 161 4.69 -11.84 -10.66
N LEU A 162 4.73 -11.50 -9.37
CA LEU A 162 4.58 -12.45 -8.27
C LEU A 162 3.27 -12.23 -7.53
N HIS A 163 2.43 -13.26 -7.54
CA HIS A 163 1.18 -13.32 -6.79
C HIS A 163 1.02 -14.66 -6.06
N GLY A 164 0.01 -14.78 -5.20
CA GLY A 164 -0.18 -15.94 -4.33
C GLY A 164 -0.45 -17.26 -5.06
N GLY A 165 -0.76 -17.21 -6.36
CA GLY A 165 -0.97 -18.40 -7.19
C GLY A 165 0.29 -18.93 -7.87
N VAL A 166 1.43 -18.25 -7.74
CA VAL A 166 2.70 -18.67 -8.37
C VAL A 166 3.32 -19.83 -7.56
N PRO A 167 3.64 -20.99 -8.17
CA PRO A 167 4.30 -22.10 -7.49
C PRO A 167 5.65 -21.70 -6.89
N ALA A 168 6.02 -22.31 -5.76
CA ALA A 168 7.26 -21.99 -5.03
C ALA A 168 8.52 -22.03 -5.92
N ALA A 169 8.68 -23.09 -6.72
CA ALA A 169 9.83 -23.22 -7.62
C ALA A 169 9.92 -22.07 -8.65
N LYS A 170 8.79 -21.65 -9.22
CA LYS A 170 8.73 -20.55 -10.18
C LYS A 170 9.00 -19.20 -9.50
N ARG A 171 8.51 -19.01 -8.28
CA ARG A 171 8.83 -17.83 -7.46
C ARG A 171 10.34 -17.73 -7.21
N ASP A 172 10.96 -18.82 -6.78
CA ASP A 172 12.38 -18.82 -6.42
C ASP A 172 13.24 -18.54 -7.69
N GLN A 173 12.85 -19.09 -8.84
CA GLN A 173 13.45 -18.76 -10.14
C GLN A 173 13.32 -17.28 -10.53
N MET A 174 12.14 -16.66 -10.35
CA MET A 174 11.96 -15.22 -10.63
C MET A 174 12.85 -14.36 -9.73
N VAL A 175 12.94 -14.70 -8.45
CA VAL A 175 13.75 -13.99 -7.45
C VAL A 175 15.23 -14.10 -7.80
N GLU A 176 15.72 -15.31 -8.10
CA GLU A 176 17.11 -15.54 -8.52
C GLU A 176 17.44 -14.76 -9.79
N ARG A 177 16.59 -14.85 -10.83
CA ARG A 177 16.78 -14.09 -12.08
C ARG A 177 16.84 -12.59 -11.83
N PHE A 178 15.92 -12.04 -11.03
CA PHE A 178 15.90 -10.62 -10.71
C PHE A 178 17.15 -10.17 -9.92
N GLN A 179 17.62 -11.00 -8.99
CA GLN A 179 18.75 -10.67 -8.12
C GLN A 179 20.11 -10.73 -8.83
N ASN A 180 20.27 -11.62 -9.82
CA ASN A 180 21.56 -11.85 -10.48
C ASN A 180 21.97 -10.70 -11.42
N GLY A 181 21.03 -9.88 -11.90
CA GLY A 181 21.29 -8.70 -12.73
C GLY A 181 22.03 -8.98 -14.06
N GLY A 182 22.15 -7.96 -14.92
CA GLY A 182 22.91 -8.02 -16.18
C GLY A 182 22.08 -7.75 -17.44
N ASN A 183 22.75 -7.78 -18.60
CA ASN A 183 22.12 -7.49 -19.89
C ASN A 183 21.03 -8.51 -20.21
N GLY A 184 19.79 -8.04 -20.44
CA GLY A 184 18.64 -8.88 -20.76
C GLY A 184 17.89 -9.46 -19.55
N ILE A 185 18.21 -9.04 -18.32
CA ILE A 185 17.48 -9.43 -17.10
C ILE A 185 16.36 -8.41 -16.81
N PRO A 186 15.13 -8.87 -16.47
CA PRO A 186 14.04 -7.99 -16.04
C PRO A 186 14.41 -7.08 -14.89
N ARG A 187 14.25 -5.76 -15.10
CA ARG A 187 14.53 -4.72 -14.09
C ARG A 187 13.29 -4.31 -13.31
N LEU A 188 12.12 -4.77 -13.75
CA LEU A 188 10.84 -4.48 -13.15
C LEU A 188 10.21 -5.76 -12.59
N PHE A 189 9.80 -5.69 -11.33
CA PHE A 189 9.14 -6.79 -10.65
C PHE A 189 7.86 -6.30 -9.96
N VAL A 190 6.71 -6.74 -10.48
CA VAL A 190 5.40 -6.48 -9.89
C VAL A 190 5.07 -7.51 -8.81
N LEU A 191 4.51 -7.10 -7.68
CA LEU A 191 4.17 -7.97 -6.55
C LEU A 191 2.78 -7.69 -5.99
N SER A 192 2.04 -8.75 -5.66
CA SER A 192 0.83 -8.64 -4.84
C SER A 192 1.08 -9.13 -3.41
N LEU A 193 0.81 -8.28 -2.39
CA LEU A 193 1.19 -8.57 -1.00
C LEU A 193 0.41 -9.71 -0.33
N LYS A 194 -0.69 -10.18 -0.92
CA LYS A 194 -1.39 -11.37 -0.42
C LYS A 194 -0.64 -12.67 -0.71
N ALA A 195 0.45 -12.64 -1.49
CA ALA A 195 1.43 -13.73 -1.52
C ALA A 195 2.19 -13.75 -0.18
N GLY A 196 1.60 -14.47 0.77
CA GLY A 196 1.91 -14.45 2.19
C GLY A 196 3.37 -14.72 2.56
N GLY A 197 3.76 -14.16 3.72
CA GLY A 197 4.71 -14.72 4.69
C GLY A 197 6.14 -15.07 4.25
N THR A 198 6.49 -14.88 2.98
CA THR A 198 7.77 -15.34 2.43
C THR A 198 8.78 -14.20 2.52
N GLY A 199 9.87 -14.47 3.24
CA GLY A 199 10.99 -13.56 3.41
C GLY A 199 11.81 -13.42 2.14
N LEU A 200 11.21 -12.87 1.07
CA LEU A 200 11.88 -12.58 -0.19
C LEU A 200 13.01 -11.56 0.03
N ASN A 201 14.14 -11.80 -0.62
CA ASN A 201 15.28 -10.88 -0.63
C ASN A 201 15.41 -10.31 -2.04
N LEU A 202 15.09 -9.02 -2.22
CA LEU A 202 15.01 -8.35 -3.52
C LEU A 202 15.90 -7.09 -3.54
N THR A 203 17.12 -7.22 -3.03
CA THR A 203 18.11 -6.14 -2.90
C THR A 203 18.63 -5.59 -4.22
N ALA A 204 18.36 -6.23 -5.35
CA ALA A 204 18.67 -5.67 -6.67
C ALA A 204 17.81 -4.44 -6.99
N ALA A 205 16.62 -4.32 -6.40
CA ALA A 205 15.79 -3.14 -6.55
C ALA A 205 16.24 -2.02 -5.61
N ASN A 206 16.37 -0.82 -6.16
CA ASN A 206 16.62 0.40 -5.42
C ASN A 206 15.45 1.40 -5.50
N HIS A 207 14.40 1.06 -6.26
CA HIS A 207 13.11 1.75 -6.26
C HIS A 207 11.98 0.82 -5.80
N VAL A 208 11.08 1.34 -4.97
CA VAL A 208 9.88 0.64 -4.50
C VAL A 208 8.67 1.53 -4.72
N PHE A 209 7.74 1.09 -5.55
CA PHE A 209 6.47 1.78 -5.81
C PHE A 209 5.35 1.08 -5.06
N HIS A 210 4.65 1.81 -4.19
CA HIS A 210 3.34 1.41 -3.69
C HIS A 210 2.28 2.04 -4.57
N PHE A 211 1.85 1.30 -5.59
CA PHE A 211 0.88 1.80 -6.59
C PHE A 211 -0.47 2.09 -5.94
N ASP A 212 -0.87 1.24 -4.99
CA ASP A 212 -2.01 1.48 -4.11
C ASP A 212 -1.64 1.26 -2.64
N ARG A 213 -2.29 2.03 -1.77
CA ARG A 213 -1.90 2.12 -0.37
C ARG A 213 -2.54 1.01 0.46
N TRP A 214 -1.70 0.38 1.28
CA TRP A 214 -2.14 -0.33 2.48
C TRP A 214 -2.16 0.64 3.64
N TRP A 215 -3.35 0.91 4.16
CA TRP A 215 -3.50 1.79 5.33
C TRP A 215 -3.08 1.12 6.64
N ASN A 216 -2.56 -0.12 6.58
CA ASN A 216 -1.86 -0.77 7.66
C ASN A 216 -0.33 -0.59 7.49
N PRO A 217 0.33 0.24 8.32
CA PRO A 217 1.77 0.48 8.24
C PRO A 217 2.60 -0.80 8.34
N ALA A 218 2.17 -1.81 9.11
CA ALA A 218 2.91 -3.05 9.25
C ALA A 218 2.99 -3.83 7.93
N VAL A 219 1.91 -3.81 7.13
CA VAL A 219 1.86 -4.47 5.81
C VAL A 219 2.71 -3.70 4.79
N GLU A 220 2.60 -2.38 4.78
CA GLU A 220 3.39 -1.52 3.88
C GLU A 220 4.89 -1.57 4.19
N ASN A 221 5.25 -1.61 5.48
CA ASN A 221 6.64 -1.76 5.91
C ASN A 221 7.18 -3.15 5.55
N GLN A 222 6.40 -4.23 5.72
CA GLN A 222 6.82 -5.58 5.34
C GLN A 222 7.09 -5.68 3.82
N ALA A 223 6.30 -4.99 3.00
CA ALA A 223 6.51 -4.92 1.56
C ALA A 223 7.82 -4.22 1.20
N THR A 224 8.03 -3.05 1.80
CA THR A 224 9.23 -2.22 1.64
C THR A 224 10.50 -2.93 2.12
N ASP A 225 10.38 -3.67 3.22
CA ASP A 225 11.45 -4.45 3.85
C ASP A 225 11.99 -5.58 2.96
N ARG A 226 11.31 -5.93 1.87
CA ARG A 226 11.80 -6.91 0.88
C ARG A 226 12.96 -6.37 0.04
N ALA A 227 12.96 -5.07 -0.26
CA ALA A 227 14.06 -4.37 -0.95
C ALA A 227 15.08 -3.78 0.03
N PHE A 228 14.60 -3.28 1.19
CA PHE A 228 15.43 -2.72 2.25
C PHE A 228 15.88 -3.81 3.24
N ARG A 229 16.86 -4.61 2.82
CA ARG A 229 17.38 -5.77 3.57
C ARG A 229 18.90 -5.83 3.55
N ILE A 230 19.46 -6.59 4.50
CA ILE A 230 20.91 -6.88 4.58
C ILE A 230 21.37 -7.42 3.22
N GLY A 231 22.43 -6.81 2.66
CA GLY A 231 22.91 -7.07 1.29
C GLY A 231 22.53 -6.00 0.26
N GLN A 232 21.64 -5.07 0.62
CA GLN A 232 21.40 -3.87 -0.17
C GLN A 232 22.61 -2.92 -0.11
N LYS A 233 23.12 -2.48 -1.26
CA LYS A 233 24.28 -1.58 -1.37
C LYS A 233 23.91 -0.20 -1.89
N ARG A 234 22.68 -0.02 -2.39
CA ARG A 234 22.18 1.21 -2.99
C ARG A 234 21.12 1.84 -2.11
N ASN A 235 21.06 3.18 -2.10
CA ASN A 235 19.97 3.90 -1.45
C ASN A 235 18.63 3.44 -2.03
N VAL A 236 17.65 3.23 -1.17
CA VAL A 236 16.32 2.75 -1.57
C VAL A 236 15.33 3.90 -1.53
N GLN A 237 14.71 4.17 -2.69
CA GLN A 237 13.66 5.17 -2.85
C GLN A 237 12.29 4.50 -2.82
N ILE A 238 11.40 5.00 -1.96
CA ILE A 238 10.06 4.45 -1.77
C ILE A 238 9.04 5.50 -2.16
N HIS A 239 8.25 5.17 -3.17
CA HIS A 239 7.28 6.03 -3.83
C HIS A 239 5.87 5.58 -3.46
N LYS A 240 5.16 6.36 -2.66
CA LYS A 240 3.80 6.05 -2.21
C LYS A 240 2.79 6.86 -3.01
N PHE A 241 2.07 6.21 -3.91
CA PHE A 241 1.14 6.91 -4.80
C PHE A 241 -0.15 7.27 -4.05
N VAL A 242 -0.62 8.50 -4.26
CA VAL A 242 -1.83 9.04 -3.62
C VAL A 242 -2.58 9.88 -4.65
N CYS A 243 -3.84 9.54 -4.91
CA CYS A 243 -4.69 10.39 -5.75
C CYS A 243 -5.19 11.62 -4.98
N VAL A 244 -4.88 12.82 -5.51
CA VAL A 244 -5.26 14.13 -4.93
C VAL A 244 -6.78 14.26 -4.84
N GLY A 245 -7.28 14.82 -3.74
CA GLY A 245 -8.69 15.10 -3.55
C GLY A 245 -9.59 13.88 -3.40
N THR A 246 -9.03 12.67 -3.30
CA THR A 246 -9.78 11.41 -3.16
C THR A 246 -9.77 10.88 -1.72
N LEU A 247 -10.40 9.72 -1.49
CA LEU A 247 -10.29 9.01 -0.22
C LEU A 247 -8.83 8.68 0.13
N GLU A 248 -7.95 8.47 -0.86
CA GLU A 248 -6.56 8.07 -0.58
C GLU A 248 -5.82 9.17 0.17
N GLU A 249 -5.95 10.42 -0.30
CA GLU A 249 -5.35 11.60 0.34
C GLU A 249 -5.95 11.83 1.74
N ARG A 250 -7.28 11.77 1.87
CA ARG A 250 -7.95 11.97 3.16
C ARG A 250 -7.55 10.92 4.20
N ILE A 251 -7.39 9.66 3.76
CA ILE A 251 -6.96 8.58 4.67
C ILE A 251 -5.50 8.75 5.03
N ASP A 252 -4.65 9.13 4.08
CA ASP A 252 -3.25 9.45 4.35
C ASP A 252 -3.13 10.61 5.37
N GLU A 253 -3.87 11.71 5.19
CA GLU A 253 -3.96 12.80 6.18
C GLU A 253 -4.42 12.32 7.56
N MET A 254 -5.44 11.46 7.63
CA MET A 254 -5.93 10.91 8.90
C MET A 254 -4.89 10.03 9.60
N ILE A 255 -4.17 9.19 8.84
CA ILE A 255 -3.09 8.35 9.37
C ILE A 255 -1.97 9.21 9.92
N GLU A 256 -1.55 10.25 9.20
CA GLU A 256 -0.49 11.16 9.66
C GLU A 256 -0.92 11.94 10.91
N ARG A 257 -2.16 12.45 10.96
CA ARG A 257 -2.73 13.05 12.17
C ARG A 257 -2.76 12.07 13.35
N LYS A 258 -3.12 10.81 13.12
CA LYS A 258 -3.16 9.77 14.17
C LYS A 258 -1.78 9.36 14.66
N LYS A 259 -0.78 9.26 13.77
CA LYS A 259 0.62 9.01 14.16
C LYS A 259 1.15 10.10 15.09
N ALA A 260 0.79 11.36 14.84
CA ALA A 260 1.18 12.47 15.71
C ALA A 260 0.55 12.41 17.12
N VAL A 261 -0.58 11.69 17.28
CA VAL A 261 -1.38 11.68 18.51
C VAL A 261 -1.34 10.33 19.25
N ALA A 262 -1.03 9.21 18.59
CA ALA A 262 -0.95 7.89 19.23
C ALA A 262 -0.19 6.84 18.40
N ASP A 263 0.91 6.31 18.94
CA ASP A 263 1.60 5.11 18.44
C ASP A 263 0.75 3.81 18.54
N HIS A 264 -0.40 3.84 19.21
CA HIS A 264 -1.11 2.63 19.66
C HIS A 264 -2.44 2.31 18.94
N VAL A 265 -2.87 3.07 17.94
CA VAL A 265 -4.20 2.89 17.32
C VAL A 265 -4.16 2.27 15.91
N ILE A 266 -3.01 2.26 15.23
CA ILE A 266 -2.90 1.88 13.81
C ILE A 266 -2.57 0.37 13.63
N GLY A 267 -3.19 -0.50 14.44
CA GLY A 267 -3.02 -1.96 14.34
C GLY A 267 -4.13 -2.68 13.58
N ALA A 268 -5.30 -2.07 13.42
CA ALA A 268 -6.53 -2.76 13.01
C ALA A 268 -6.81 -2.78 11.48
N GLY A 269 -5.85 -2.37 10.64
CA GLY A 269 -6.07 -2.28 9.20
C GLY A 269 -7.17 -1.26 8.85
N GLU A 270 -8.08 -1.62 7.93
CA GLU A 270 -9.15 -0.74 7.46
C GLU A 270 -10.41 -0.78 8.33
N ALA A 271 -10.45 -1.64 9.35
CA ALA A 271 -11.65 -1.88 10.17
C ALA A 271 -12.16 -0.63 10.90
N TRP A 272 -11.26 0.31 11.24
CA TRP A 272 -11.68 1.56 11.88
C TRP A 272 -12.52 2.45 10.95
N LEU A 273 -12.42 2.29 9.62
CA LEU A 273 -13.22 3.03 8.66
C LEU A 273 -14.70 2.64 8.75
N THR A 274 -15.00 1.36 9.03
CA THR A 274 -16.40 0.91 9.12
C THR A 274 -17.12 1.42 10.37
N GLU A 275 -16.38 1.90 11.37
CA GLU A 275 -16.91 2.46 12.61
C GLU A 275 -17.20 3.97 12.53
N LEU A 276 -16.77 4.63 11.44
CA LEU A 276 -17.10 6.05 11.19
C LEU A 276 -18.61 6.23 10.99
N SER A 277 -19.15 7.37 11.43
CA SER A 277 -20.52 7.78 11.17
C SER A 277 -20.79 7.99 9.68
N THR A 278 -22.07 8.00 9.28
CA THR A 278 -22.42 8.17 7.86
C THR A 278 -21.99 9.55 7.33
N ALA A 279 -22.04 10.59 8.17
CA ALA A 279 -21.55 11.92 7.80
C ALA A 279 -20.03 11.91 7.55
N GLU A 280 -19.26 11.27 8.44
CA GLU A 280 -17.82 11.12 8.28
C GLU A 280 -17.46 10.30 7.04
N ILE A 281 -18.20 9.22 6.74
CA ILE A 281 -18.01 8.44 5.51
C ILE A 281 -18.31 9.26 4.25
N LYS A 282 -19.42 10.01 4.23
CA LYS A 282 -19.75 10.89 3.10
C LYS A 282 -18.65 11.93 2.88
N GLN A 283 -18.15 12.54 3.95
CA GLN A 283 -17.03 13.47 3.89
C GLN A 283 -15.74 12.78 3.42
N LEU A 284 -15.45 11.58 3.92
CA LEU A 284 -14.28 10.80 3.56
C LEU A 284 -14.26 10.45 2.07
N PHE A 285 -15.41 10.10 1.50
CA PHE A 285 -15.49 9.69 0.11
C PHE A 285 -15.62 10.87 -0.85
N ALA A 286 -16.04 12.06 -0.38
CA ALA A 286 -16.25 13.22 -1.24
C ALA A 286 -14.98 13.65 -2.01
N LEU A 287 -15.12 13.76 -3.33
CA LEU A 287 -14.08 14.24 -4.24
C LEU A 287 -13.89 15.77 -4.08
N ARG A 288 -12.64 16.22 -3.87
CA ARG A 288 -12.29 17.65 -3.84
C ARG A 288 -12.16 18.21 -5.26
N GLN A 289 -12.34 19.52 -5.43
CA GLN A 289 -12.28 20.18 -6.75
C GLN A 289 -10.91 20.04 -7.44
N GLU A 290 -9.84 19.98 -6.65
CA GLU A 290 -8.45 19.88 -7.12
C GLU A 290 -8.08 18.47 -7.64
N ALA A 291 -9.01 17.51 -7.60
CA ALA A 291 -8.70 16.11 -7.93
C ALA A 291 -8.51 15.84 -9.43
N VAL A 292 -8.88 16.76 -10.31
CA VAL A 292 -8.88 16.56 -11.77
C VAL A 292 -7.88 17.50 -12.42
N SER A 293 -7.02 16.97 -13.28
CA SER A 293 -6.14 17.74 -14.17
C SER A 293 -6.54 17.58 -15.63
#